data_AF-A0A8H3CNI8-F1
#
_entry.id   AF-A0A8H3CNI8-F1
#
_cell.length_a   1.000
_cell.length_b   1.000
_cell.length_c   1.000
_cell.angle_alpha   90.00
_cell.angle_beta   90.00
_cell.angle_gamma   90.00
#
_symmetry.space_group_name_H-M   'P 1'
#
loop_
_entity.id
_entity.type
_entity.pdbx_description
1 polymer ?
#
loop_
_entity_poly.entity_id
_entity_poly.type
_entity_poly.pdbx_seq_one_letter_code
_entity_poly.pdbx_strand_id
1 'polypeptide(L)'
;MSNIQIPAHSTGTNDFRNSRSEVKAFFDFCAAQILESVNSQLQGGSVSHILLVGGFGESPYLREELKKRFGPMGCDVTTTSERTSKAVADGTIIWYSSNNVVKRTPWYSYGIEILIPHNPHAKEHKSRKVVQWPTGAFVKGGWSQVVPGGIPVDCESVSRRPYYREYTTPNPQLANFAEDIWCYTLKGVPQWMRFKPGTIMPGFQLVCSVNANLGHLKGALQAHISPKGARYWSLSFNVCIHFGRTEYRAYLEWVENGVTRTGPAQLLSTSGPA
;
A
#
# COMPACT_ATOMS: atom_id res chain seq x y z
N MET A 1 46.73 -7.14 -75.26
CA MET A 1 45.67 -7.65 -74.35
C MET A 1 46.37 -8.25 -73.15
N SER A 2 46.33 -7.52 -72.03
CA SER A 2 47.03 -7.81 -70.79
C SER A 2 46.14 -8.64 -69.87
N ASN A 3 46.53 -9.89 -69.59
CA ASN A 3 45.91 -10.71 -68.55
C ASN A 3 46.46 -10.27 -67.19
N ILE A 4 45.60 -9.67 -66.37
CA ILE A 4 45.85 -9.39 -64.96
C ILE A 4 45.46 -10.64 -64.16
N GLN A 5 46.45 -11.29 -63.56
CA GLN A 5 46.24 -12.38 -62.61
C GLN A 5 46.28 -11.78 -61.20
N ILE A 6 45.13 -11.78 -60.52
CA ILE A 6 44.99 -11.29 -59.15
C ILE A 6 45.49 -12.41 -58.20
N PRO A 7 46.42 -12.15 -57.27
CA PRO A 7 46.84 -13.14 -56.30
C PRO A 7 45.73 -13.41 -55.27
N ALA A 8 45.52 -14.68 -54.94
CA ALA A 8 44.62 -15.07 -53.87
C ALA A 8 45.14 -14.56 -52.52
N HIS A 9 44.37 -13.67 -51.88
CA HIS A 9 44.55 -13.31 -50.49
C HIS A 9 44.29 -14.56 -49.63
N SER A 10 45.32 -15.03 -48.92
CA SER A 10 45.17 -16.04 -47.88
C SER A 10 44.25 -15.49 -46.79
N THR A 11 43.05 -16.07 -46.66
CA THR A 11 42.20 -15.91 -45.48
C THR A 11 42.89 -16.61 -44.31
N GLY A 12 43.71 -15.86 -43.57
CA GLY A 12 44.18 -16.28 -42.25
C GLY A 12 42.97 -16.41 -41.33
N THR A 13 42.64 -17.64 -40.95
CA THR A 13 41.78 -17.90 -39.80
C THR A 13 42.48 -17.35 -38.56
N ASN A 14 42.03 -16.21 -38.05
CA ASN A 14 42.48 -15.68 -36.76
C ASN A 14 41.94 -16.59 -35.64
N ASP A 15 42.62 -17.70 -35.38
CA ASP A 15 42.36 -18.57 -34.24
C ASP A 15 43.01 -17.94 -33.00
N PHE A 16 42.25 -17.10 -32.27
CA PHE A 16 42.69 -16.51 -31.00
C PHE A 16 42.67 -17.59 -29.91
N ARG A 17 43.74 -18.38 -29.83
CA ARG A 17 44.01 -19.29 -28.71
C ARG A 17 44.68 -18.54 -27.57
N ASN A 18 43.88 -17.98 -26.66
CA ASN A 18 44.41 -17.42 -25.41
C ASN A 18 44.70 -18.55 -24.41
N SER A 19 45.88 -18.50 -23.80
CA SER A 19 46.22 -19.36 -22.66
C SER A 19 45.37 -19.00 -21.43
N ARG A 20 45.17 -19.96 -20.52
CA ARG A 20 44.45 -19.72 -19.25
C ARG A 20 45.08 -18.57 -18.44
N SER A 21 46.40 -18.40 -18.51
CA SER A 21 47.16 -17.31 -17.89
C SER A 21 46.85 -15.94 -18.49
N GLU A 22 46.74 -15.85 -19.82
CA GLU A 22 46.39 -14.58 -20.49
C GLU A 22 44.95 -14.19 -20.19
N VAL A 23 44.01 -15.15 -20.26
CA VAL A 23 42.60 -14.90 -19.90
C VAL A 23 42.49 -14.41 -18.47
N LYS A 24 43.22 -15.03 -17.52
CA LYS A 24 43.26 -14.60 -16.12
C LYS A 24 43.75 -13.14 -16.00
N ALA A 25 44.87 -12.80 -16.65
CA ALA A 25 45.44 -11.45 -16.58
C ALA A 25 44.47 -10.36 -17.03
N PHE A 26 43.60 -10.63 -18.01
CA PHE A 26 42.55 -9.68 -18.43
C PHE A 26 41.52 -9.41 -17.33
N PHE A 27 41.21 -10.39 -16.48
CA PHE A 27 40.21 -10.27 -15.41
C PHE A 27 40.79 -9.91 -14.04
N ASP A 28 42.11 -9.99 -13.86
CA ASP A 28 42.79 -9.67 -12.59
C ASP A 28 42.46 -8.26 -12.08
N PHE A 29 42.42 -7.28 -12.99
CA PHE A 29 42.05 -5.90 -12.64
C PHE A 29 40.61 -5.83 -12.10
N CYS A 30 39.65 -6.48 -12.77
CA CYS A 30 38.26 -6.51 -12.34
C CYS A 30 38.09 -7.26 -11.01
N ALA A 31 38.78 -8.39 -10.83
CA ALA A 31 38.72 -9.16 -9.59
C ALA A 31 39.28 -8.35 -8.40
N ALA A 32 40.39 -7.63 -8.59
CA ALA A 32 40.99 -6.78 -7.56
C ALA A 32 40.03 -5.66 -7.11
N GLN A 33 39.37 -5.00 -8.07
CA GLN A 33 38.36 -3.95 -7.77
C GLN A 33 37.17 -4.53 -6.98
N ILE A 34 36.70 -5.72 -7.34
CA ILE A 34 35.60 -6.39 -6.63
C ILE A 34 36.01 -6.75 -5.20
N LEU A 35 37.21 -7.32 -5.02
CA LEU A 35 37.75 -7.66 -3.70
C LEU A 35 37.82 -6.43 -2.79
N GLU A 36 38.31 -5.30 -3.29
CA GLU A 36 38.40 -4.07 -2.51
C GLU A 36 37.01 -3.51 -2.18
N SER A 37 36.09 -3.52 -3.15
CA SER A 37 34.70 -3.11 -2.93
C SER A 37 34.03 -3.97 -1.85
N VAL A 38 34.18 -5.29 -1.90
CA VAL A 38 33.62 -6.18 -0.87
C VAL A 38 34.27 -5.89 0.48
N ASN A 39 35.60 -5.77 0.53
CA ASN A 39 36.34 -5.48 1.76
C ASN A 39 35.84 -4.19 2.45
N SER A 40 35.62 -3.12 1.69
CA SER A 40 35.09 -1.86 2.23
C SER A 40 33.68 -2.00 2.83
N GLN A 41 32.81 -2.82 2.23
CA GLN A 41 31.45 -3.06 2.72
C GLN A 41 31.44 -3.92 4.00
N LEU A 42 32.43 -4.80 4.15
CA LEU A 42 32.56 -5.68 5.32
C LEU A 42 33.09 -4.95 6.57
N GLN A 43 33.72 -3.78 6.43
CA GLN A 43 34.23 -3.02 7.59
C GLN A 43 33.12 -2.53 8.54
N GLY A 44 31.86 -2.54 8.11
CA GLY A 44 30.70 -2.06 8.88
C GLY A 44 29.96 -3.12 9.72
N GLY A 45 30.32 -4.41 9.67
CA GLY A 45 29.62 -5.45 10.44
C GLY A 45 30.11 -6.88 10.19
N SER A 46 29.68 -7.84 11.01
CA SER A 46 30.02 -9.25 10.77
C SER A 46 29.13 -9.85 9.69
N VAL A 47 29.72 -10.33 8.59
CA VAL A 47 29.02 -11.01 7.51
C VAL A 47 29.44 -12.46 7.47
N SER A 48 28.47 -13.38 7.50
CA SER A 48 28.71 -14.82 7.46
C SER A 48 28.70 -15.40 6.04
N HIS A 49 28.04 -14.73 5.08
CA HIS A 49 27.86 -15.25 3.72
C HIS A 49 28.07 -14.17 2.65
N ILE A 50 28.76 -14.56 1.58
CA ILE A 50 28.88 -13.76 0.36
C ILE A 50 28.20 -14.56 -0.76
N LEU A 51 27.07 -14.06 -1.25
CA LEU A 51 26.33 -14.67 -2.34
C LEU A 51 26.74 -14.02 -3.67
N LEU A 52 27.29 -14.82 -4.58
CA LEU A 52 27.63 -14.38 -5.93
C LEU A 52 26.43 -14.55 -6.85
N VAL A 53 26.08 -13.46 -7.55
CA VAL A 53 24.95 -13.40 -8.47
C VAL A 53 25.37 -12.81 -9.82
N GLY A 54 24.68 -13.20 -10.89
CA GLY A 54 24.94 -12.72 -12.25
C GLY A 54 26.04 -13.48 -12.98
N GLY A 55 26.18 -13.23 -14.29
CA GLY A 55 27.02 -14.07 -15.17
C GLY A 55 28.51 -14.10 -14.80
N PHE A 56 29.06 -13.02 -14.23
CA PHE A 56 30.45 -13.02 -13.77
C PHE A 56 30.63 -13.70 -12.41
N GLY A 57 29.56 -13.77 -11.58
CA GLY A 57 29.56 -14.51 -10.32
C GLY A 57 29.74 -16.02 -10.49
N GLU A 58 29.43 -16.55 -11.68
CA GLU A 58 29.66 -17.95 -12.07
C GLU A 58 31.14 -18.24 -12.43
N SER A 59 32.00 -17.21 -12.49
CA SER A 59 33.43 -17.38 -12.78
C SER A 59 34.12 -18.16 -11.66
N PRO A 60 34.71 -19.35 -11.94
CA PRO A 60 35.46 -20.10 -10.95
C PRO A 60 36.64 -19.29 -10.40
N TYR A 61 37.29 -18.51 -11.27
CA TYR A 61 38.41 -17.64 -10.89
C TYR A 61 38.00 -16.60 -9.85
N LEU A 62 36.90 -15.87 -10.08
CA LEU A 62 36.41 -14.86 -9.13
C LEU A 62 36.02 -15.49 -7.79
N ARG A 63 35.32 -16.64 -7.83
CA ARG A 63 34.90 -17.36 -6.63
C ARG A 63 36.09 -17.83 -5.80
N GLU A 64 37.15 -18.33 -6.43
CA GLU A 64 38.37 -18.75 -5.74
C GLU A 64 39.09 -17.57 -5.08
N GLU A 65 39.24 -16.43 -5.78
CA GLU A 65 39.86 -15.23 -5.21
C GLU A 65 39.08 -14.69 -4.00
N LEU A 66 37.74 -14.65 -4.09
CA LEU A 66 36.88 -14.24 -2.97
C LEU A 66 36.97 -15.21 -1.79
N LYS A 67 36.97 -16.53 -2.04
CA LYS A 67 37.14 -17.54 -0.97
C LYS A 67 38.49 -17.40 -0.29
N LYS A 68 39.56 -17.20 -1.07
CA LYS A 68 40.91 -17.03 -0.55
C LYS A 68 41.00 -15.79 0.35
N ARG A 69 40.34 -14.70 -0.03
CA ARG A 69 40.36 -13.45 0.73
C ARG A 69 39.48 -13.47 1.98
N PHE A 70 38.24 -13.94 1.85
CA PHE A 70 37.21 -13.78 2.89
C PHE A 70 36.87 -15.06 3.66
N GLY A 71 37.24 -16.23 3.15
CA GLY A 71 37.08 -17.51 3.87
C GLY A 71 37.77 -17.51 5.25
N PRO A 72 39.02 -17.03 5.39
CA PRO A 72 39.68 -16.90 6.69
C PRO A 72 38.98 -15.95 7.67
N MET A 73 38.11 -15.07 7.17
CA MET A 73 37.31 -14.14 7.99
C MET A 73 35.97 -14.75 8.43
N GLY A 74 35.74 -16.04 8.14
CA GLY A 74 34.50 -16.74 8.48
C GLY A 74 33.37 -16.55 7.48
N CYS A 75 33.64 -15.95 6.31
CA CYS A 75 32.62 -15.77 5.27
C CYS A 75 32.55 -17.00 4.36
N ASP A 76 31.37 -17.61 4.23
CA ASP A 76 31.11 -18.63 3.22
C ASP A 76 30.72 -17.97 1.88
N VAL A 77 31.54 -18.20 0.86
CA VAL A 77 31.30 -17.69 -0.50
C VAL A 77 30.56 -18.74 -1.31
N THR A 78 29.30 -18.45 -1.60
CA THR A 78 28.39 -19.38 -2.28
C THR A 78 27.80 -18.77 -3.55
N THR A 79 27.38 -19.64 -4.46
CA THR A 79 26.64 -19.29 -5.68
C THR A 79 25.21 -19.83 -5.54
N THR A 80 24.29 -19.40 -6.42
CA THR A 80 23.00 -20.09 -6.52
C THR A 80 23.20 -21.56 -6.89
N SER A 81 22.31 -22.43 -6.40
CA SER A 81 22.44 -23.89 -6.55
C SER A 81 22.35 -24.38 -8.00
N GLU A 82 21.85 -23.55 -8.92
CA GLU A 82 21.69 -23.87 -10.34
C GLU A 82 22.38 -22.83 -11.22
N ARG A 83 23.19 -23.29 -12.20
CA ARG A 83 23.93 -22.43 -13.15
C ARG A 83 23.04 -21.58 -14.06
N THR A 84 21.75 -21.88 -14.12
CA THR A 84 20.72 -21.16 -14.90
C THR A 84 19.76 -20.35 -14.03
N SER A 85 19.87 -20.46 -12.71
CA SER A 85 19.06 -19.68 -11.77
C SER A 85 19.50 -18.21 -11.84
N LYS A 86 18.54 -17.34 -12.12
CA LYS A 86 18.74 -15.90 -12.01
C LYS A 86 18.28 -15.50 -10.61
N ALA A 87 19.19 -15.45 -9.65
CA ALA A 87 18.92 -15.11 -8.24
C ALA A 87 17.92 -13.95 -8.06
N VAL A 88 18.03 -12.91 -8.90
CA VAL A 88 17.13 -11.75 -8.90
C VAL A 88 15.70 -12.12 -9.34
N ALA A 89 15.55 -12.93 -10.39
CA ALA A 89 14.25 -13.39 -10.86
C ALA A 89 13.61 -14.35 -9.85
N ASP A 90 14.38 -15.28 -9.30
CA ASP A 90 13.90 -16.23 -8.30
C ASP A 90 13.50 -15.50 -7.02
N GLY A 91 14.31 -14.54 -6.57
CA GLY A 91 13.97 -13.66 -5.46
C GLY A 91 12.69 -12.87 -5.71
N THR A 92 12.46 -12.40 -6.94
CA THR A 92 11.23 -11.71 -7.33
C THR A 92 10.01 -12.64 -7.28
N ILE A 93 10.13 -13.87 -7.78
CA ILE A 93 9.04 -14.86 -7.78
C ILE A 93 8.73 -15.34 -6.36
N ILE A 94 9.76 -15.62 -5.55
CA ILE A 94 9.61 -16.01 -4.15
C ILE A 94 8.95 -14.87 -3.39
N TRP A 95 9.44 -13.64 -3.51
CA TRP A 95 8.83 -12.48 -2.89
C TRP A 95 7.38 -12.31 -3.36
N TYR A 96 7.12 -12.36 -4.66
CA TYR A 96 5.77 -12.25 -5.19
C TYR A 96 4.85 -13.34 -4.64
N SER A 97 5.30 -14.59 -4.60
CA SER A 97 4.54 -15.75 -4.12
C SER A 97 4.29 -15.70 -2.62
N SER A 98 5.31 -15.37 -1.83
CA SER A 98 5.21 -15.19 -0.37
C SER A 98 4.36 -13.99 0.01
N ASN A 99 4.30 -12.97 -0.84
CA ASN A 99 3.46 -11.78 -0.66
C ASN A 99 2.13 -11.86 -1.44
N ASN A 100 1.79 -13.01 -2.03
CA ASN A 100 0.55 -13.21 -2.80
C ASN A 100 -0.65 -13.48 -1.87
N VAL A 101 -0.80 -12.66 -0.84
CA VAL A 101 -2.01 -12.64 -0.03
C VAL A 101 -3.07 -11.93 -0.85
N VAL A 102 -3.88 -12.70 -1.57
CA VAL A 102 -4.99 -12.19 -2.39
C VAL A 102 -6.13 -11.68 -1.52
N LYS A 103 -6.30 -12.27 -0.32
CA LYS A 103 -7.35 -11.90 0.62
C LYS A 103 -6.81 -11.73 2.02
N ARG A 104 -7.27 -10.70 2.73
CA ARG A 104 -7.01 -10.49 4.16
C ARG A 104 -8.33 -10.53 4.92
N THR A 105 -8.30 -11.09 6.12
CA THR A 105 -9.48 -11.08 7.00
C THR A 105 -9.26 -10.03 8.08
N PRO A 106 -9.85 -8.82 7.97
CA PRO A 106 -9.85 -7.86 9.07
C PRO A 106 -10.48 -8.50 10.29
N TRP A 107 -9.82 -8.40 11.44
CA TRP A 107 -10.35 -8.98 12.69
C TRP A 107 -11.51 -8.17 13.24
N TYR A 108 -11.48 -6.85 13.02
CA TYR A 108 -12.47 -5.90 13.51
C TYR A 108 -13.32 -5.37 12.38
N SER A 109 -14.51 -4.90 12.73
CA SER A 109 -15.36 -4.19 11.79
C SER A 109 -15.00 -2.72 11.79
N TYR A 110 -14.90 -2.09 10.62
CA TYR A 110 -14.51 -0.68 10.46
C TYR A 110 -15.68 0.14 9.93
N GLY A 111 -15.84 1.37 10.39
CA GLY A 111 -16.93 2.23 10.00
C GLY A 111 -16.78 3.65 10.51
N ILE A 112 -17.84 4.43 10.37
CA ILE A 112 -17.89 5.82 10.82
C ILE A 112 -19.10 6.08 11.73
N GLU A 113 -19.03 7.13 12.54
CA GLU A 113 -20.21 7.64 13.24
C GLU A 113 -21.17 8.30 12.23
N ILE A 114 -22.47 8.01 12.35
CA ILE A 114 -23.50 8.58 11.48
C ILE A 114 -24.67 9.16 12.27
N LEU A 115 -25.47 9.95 11.56
CA LEU A 115 -26.82 10.32 11.98
C LEU A 115 -27.82 9.26 11.51
N ILE A 116 -28.69 8.81 12.40
CA ILE A 116 -29.76 7.85 12.07
C ILE A 116 -31.10 8.60 12.01
N PRO A 117 -31.95 8.39 10.98
CA PRO A 117 -33.27 9.01 10.92
C PRO A 117 -34.07 8.76 12.21
N HIS A 118 -34.62 9.83 12.79
CA HIS A 118 -35.35 9.75 14.04
C HIS A 118 -36.73 9.11 13.84
N ASN A 119 -36.87 7.88 14.30
CA ASN A 119 -38.15 7.22 14.54
C ASN A 119 -38.63 7.48 15.99
N PRO A 120 -39.74 8.20 16.22
CA PRO A 120 -40.26 8.47 17.56
C PRO A 120 -40.84 7.22 18.24
N HIS A 121 -41.19 6.18 17.48
CA HIS A 121 -41.78 4.95 18.01
C HIS A 121 -40.71 3.94 18.45
N ALA A 122 -39.45 4.15 18.04
CA ALA A 122 -38.31 3.33 18.40
C ALA A 122 -37.86 3.58 19.85
N LYS A 123 -37.87 2.54 20.69
CA LYS A 123 -37.44 2.65 22.11
C LYS A 123 -35.95 3.00 22.22
N GLU A 124 -35.14 2.53 21.29
CA GLU A 124 -33.71 2.79 21.18
C GLU A 124 -33.40 4.27 20.92
N HIS A 125 -34.33 5.03 20.32
CA HIS A 125 -34.19 6.46 20.07
C HIS A 125 -34.57 7.34 21.26
N LYS A 126 -35.40 6.82 22.18
CA LYS A 126 -35.82 7.56 23.38
C LYS A 126 -34.60 8.05 24.17
N SER A 127 -34.63 9.29 24.64
CA SER A 127 -33.56 9.92 25.42
C SER A 127 -32.22 10.10 24.68
N ARG A 128 -32.17 9.89 23.35
CA ARG A 128 -31.03 10.31 22.53
C ARG A 128 -31.23 11.74 22.05
N LYS A 129 -30.13 12.48 21.86
CA LYS A 129 -30.18 13.83 21.31
C LYS A 129 -30.63 13.80 19.85
N VAL A 130 -31.80 14.40 19.61
CA VAL A 130 -32.35 14.61 18.26
C VAL A 130 -31.85 15.94 17.72
N VAL A 131 -31.42 15.96 16.47
CA VAL A 131 -31.05 17.15 15.71
C VAL A 131 -31.97 17.31 14.51
N GLN A 132 -32.31 18.56 14.20
CA GLN A 132 -33.13 18.90 13.05
C GLN A 132 -32.22 19.28 11.88
N TRP A 133 -32.48 18.69 10.73
CA TRP A 133 -31.89 19.00 9.45
C TRP A 133 -32.99 19.37 8.45
N PRO A 134 -32.64 20.05 7.34
CA PRO A 134 -33.61 20.36 6.30
C PRO A 134 -34.46 19.16 5.87
N THR A 135 -33.84 17.97 5.73
CA THR A 135 -34.51 16.73 5.29
C THR A 135 -35.29 16.01 6.39
N GLY A 136 -35.09 16.32 7.66
CA GLY A 136 -35.81 15.66 8.75
C GLY A 136 -35.13 15.71 10.11
N ALA A 137 -35.68 14.94 11.04
CA ALA A 137 -35.13 14.76 12.38
C ALA A 137 -34.19 13.55 12.39
N PHE A 138 -33.04 13.68 13.04
CA PHE A 138 -32.04 12.62 13.13
C PHE A 138 -31.49 12.47 14.54
N VAL A 139 -30.96 11.29 14.85
CA VAL A 139 -30.38 10.94 16.14
C VAL A 139 -28.86 10.81 16.00
N LYS A 140 -28.12 11.41 16.92
CA LYS A 140 -26.65 11.33 16.98
C LYS A 140 -26.15 10.00 17.58
N GLY A 141 -24.92 9.62 17.22
CA GLY A 141 -24.24 8.46 17.82
C GLY A 141 -24.54 7.13 17.15
N GLY A 142 -25.12 7.13 15.94
CA GLY A 142 -25.27 5.92 15.14
C GLY A 142 -23.93 5.46 14.60
N TRP A 143 -23.84 4.20 14.18
CA TRP A 143 -22.66 3.68 13.52
C TRP A 143 -23.01 3.05 12.19
N SER A 144 -22.16 3.28 11.19
CA SER A 144 -22.28 2.68 9.87
C SER A 144 -21.01 1.91 9.55
N GLN A 145 -21.13 0.60 9.49
CA GLN A 145 -20.05 -0.30 9.11
C GLN A 145 -19.71 -0.14 7.62
N VAL A 146 -18.45 0.13 7.30
CA VAL A 146 -17.93 0.10 5.93
C VAL A 146 -17.36 -1.29 5.61
N VAL A 147 -16.67 -1.91 6.56
CA VAL A 147 -16.01 -3.20 6.39
C VAL A 147 -16.41 -4.16 7.53
N PRO A 148 -16.93 -5.36 7.22
CA PRO A 148 -17.16 -6.39 8.22
C PRO A 148 -15.85 -7.02 8.72
N GLY A 149 -15.73 -7.16 10.04
CA GLY A 149 -14.71 -8.00 10.68
C GLY A 149 -15.03 -9.49 10.50
N GLY A 150 -13.99 -10.32 10.45
CA GLY A 150 -14.07 -11.76 10.26
C GLY A 150 -14.40 -12.21 8.83
N ILE A 151 -14.63 -11.28 7.90
CA ILE A 151 -14.94 -11.59 6.50
C ILE A 151 -13.71 -11.27 5.63
N PRO A 152 -13.20 -12.24 4.84
CA PRO A 152 -12.10 -11.99 3.92
C PRO A 152 -12.44 -10.90 2.90
N VAL A 153 -11.57 -9.90 2.79
CA VAL A 153 -11.60 -8.85 1.77
C VAL A 153 -10.45 -9.05 0.79
N ASP A 154 -10.69 -8.75 -0.48
CA ASP A 154 -9.67 -8.83 -1.51
C ASP A 154 -8.69 -7.65 -1.35
N CYS A 155 -7.39 -7.96 -1.34
CA CYS A 155 -6.31 -7.01 -1.13
C CYS A 155 -6.15 -5.99 -2.26
N GLU A 156 -6.71 -6.24 -3.45
CA GLU A 156 -6.79 -5.29 -4.56
C GLU A 156 -8.10 -4.49 -4.54
N SER A 157 -9.10 -4.96 -3.80
CA SER A 157 -10.40 -4.31 -3.73
C SER A 157 -10.44 -3.19 -2.70
N VAL A 158 -11.23 -2.16 -3.01
CA VAL A 158 -11.54 -1.07 -2.08
C VAL A 158 -12.97 -1.25 -1.61
N SER A 159 -13.16 -1.39 -0.30
CA SER A 159 -14.48 -1.32 0.31
C SER A 159 -14.94 0.14 0.29
N ARG A 160 -16.00 0.42 -0.46
CA ARG A 160 -16.59 1.76 -0.59
C ARG A 160 -17.98 1.79 0.01
N ARG A 161 -18.27 2.83 0.78
CA ARG A 161 -19.64 3.09 1.25
C ARG A 161 -19.99 4.57 1.07
N PRO A 162 -21.13 4.88 0.42
CA PRO A 162 -21.55 6.25 0.16
C PRO A 162 -22.18 6.90 1.39
N TYR A 163 -21.91 8.19 1.53
CA TYR A 163 -22.44 9.08 2.55
C TYR A 163 -22.71 10.47 1.97
N TYR A 164 -23.38 11.29 2.76
CA TYR A 164 -23.56 12.70 2.43
C TYR A 164 -23.57 13.58 3.69
N ARG A 165 -23.29 14.86 3.48
CA ARG A 165 -23.41 15.93 4.48
C ARG A 165 -24.35 17.00 3.96
N GLU A 166 -25.23 17.48 4.82
CA GLU A 166 -26.15 18.57 4.50
C GLU A 166 -25.65 19.91 5.06
N TYR A 167 -25.95 20.98 4.33
CA TYR A 167 -25.62 22.35 4.69
C TYR A 167 -26.81 23.27 4.44
N THR A 168 -26.97 24.28 5.29
CA THR A 168 -27.99 25.34 5.15
C THR A 168 -27.49 26.55 4.34
N THR A 169 -26.29 26.46 3.79
CA THR A 169 -25.63 27.50 2.98
C THR A 169 -24.98 26.87 1.75
N PRO A 170 -24.94 27.57 0.60
CA PRO A 170 -24.18 27.13 -0.58
C PRO A 170 -22.66 27.19 -0.36
N ASN A 171 -22.22 27.92 0.66
CA ASN A 171 -20.82 28.29 0.88
C ASN A 171 -20.28 27.78 2.22
N PRO A 172 -20.41 26.48 2.58
CA PRO A 172 -19.89 25.97 3.84
C PRO A 172 -18.35 25.99 3.85
N GLN A 173 -17.77 25.92 5.05
CA GLN A 173 -16.34 25.72 5.20
C GLN A 173 -16.01 24.25 4.88
N LEU A 174 -15.23 24.04 3.82
CA LEU A 174 -14.93 22.72 3.26
C LEU A 174 -13.42 22.43 3.18
N ALA A 175 -12.56 23.37 3.55
CA ALA A 175 -11.11 23.22 3.44
C ALA A 175 -10.54 22.11 4.35
N ASN A 176 -11.19 21.85 5.48
CA ASN A 176 -10.76 20.87 6.48
C ASN A 176 -11.83 19.80 6.68
N PHE A 177 -12.40 19.29 5.58
CA PHE A 177 -13.39 18.22 5.67
C PHE A 177 -12.73 16.94 6.18
N ALA A 178 -13.32 16.31 7.19
CA ALA A 178 -12.73 15.16 7.86
C ALA A 178 -13.82 14.18 8.32
N GLU A 179 -13.50 12.89 8.31
CA GLU A 179 -14.30 11.84 8.93
C GLU A 179 -13.40 10.90 9.73
N ASP A 180 -13.87 10.52 10.91
CA ASP A 180 -13.16 9.59 11.79
C ASP A 180 -13.52 8.15 11.45
N ILE A 181 -12.51 7.32 11.23
CA ILE A 181 -12.65 5.88 11.05
C ILE A 181 -12.50 5.19 12.39
N TRP A 182 -13.54 4.46 12.78
CA TRP A 182 -13.59 3.70 14.02
C TRP A 182 -13.61 2.21 13.73
N CYS A 183 -12.92 1.42 14.55
CA CYS A 183 -13.12 -0.03 14.58
C CYS A 183 -13.99 -0.43 15.77
N TYR A 184 -14.71 -1.54 15.61
CA TYR A 184 -15.44 -2.21 16.68
C TYR A 184 -14.82 -3.58 16.95
N THR A 185 -14.34 -3.79 18.17
CA THR A 185 -13.52 -4.95 18.56
C THR A 185 -14.30 -6.09 19.21
N LEU A 186 -15.58 -5.89 19.51
CA LEU A 186 -16.45 -6.91 20.11
C LEU A 186 -17.31 -7.62 19.06
N LYS A 187 -18.05 -8.64 19.50
CA LYS A 187 -18.93 -9.43 18.63
C LYS A 187 -20.20 -8.66 18.24
N GLY A 188 -20.67 -8.92 17.03
CA GLY A 188 -21.91 -8.35 16.49
C GLY A 188 -21.70 -7.02 15.75
N VAL A 189 -22.80 -6.48 15.24
CA VAL A 189 -22.83 -5.22 14.49
C VAL A 189 -23.70 -4.23 15.26
N PRO A 190 -23.11 -3.36 16.10
CA PRO A 190 -23.87 -2.42 16.89
C PRO A 190 -24.52 -1.37 15.98
N GLN A 191 -25.78 -1.04 16.21
CA GLN A 191 -26.42 0.08 15.52
C GLN A 191 -25.89 1.44 16.00
N TRP A 192 -25.42 1.49 17.26
CA TRP A 192 -25.01 2.72 17.94
C TRP A 192 -23.55 2.66 18.32
N MET A 193 -22.84 3.76 18.06
CA MET A 193 -21.50 3.99 18.54
C MET A 193 -21.49 4.58 19.95
N ARG A 194 -22.55 5.32 20.30
CA ARG A 194 -22.64 6.05 21.58
C ARG A 194 -23.81 5.55 22.43
N PHE A 195 -23.57 5.43 23.74
CA PHE A 195 -24.63 5.25 24.73
C PHE A 195 -25.48 6.51 24.88
N LYS A 196 -26.60 6.36 25.58
CA LYS A 196 -27.35 7.48 26.14
C LYS A 196 -26.60 7.93 27.41
N PRO A 197 -26.07 9.17 27.52
CA PRO A 197 -26.40 10.39 26.77
C PRO A 197 -25.38 10.85 25.70
N GLY A 198 -24.32 10.10 25.40
CA GLY A 198 -23.37 10.44 24.31
C GLY A 198 -21.95 9.87 24.42
N THR A 199 -21.67 9.08 25.45
CA THR A 199 -20.38 8.42 25.65
C THR A 199 -20.16 7.29 24.64
N ILE A 200 -18.92 7.10 24.19
CA ILE A 200 -18.56 6.03 23.26
C ILE A 200 -18.78 4.67 23.93
N MET A 201 -19.39 3.73 23.22
CA MET A 201 -19.62 2.37 23.71
C MET A 201 -18.31 1.58 23.79
N PRO A 202 -18.16 0.67 24.77
CA PRO A 202 -17.06 -0.28 24.82
C PRO A 202 -16.90 -1.03 23.50
N GLY A 203 -15.63 -1.24 23.11
CA GLY A 203 -15.27 -1.90 21.86
C GLY A 203 -15.01 -0.96 20.70
N PHE A 204 -15.41 0.31 20.77
CA PHE A 204 -15.06 1.29 19.74
C PHE A 204 -13.70 1.92 20.01
N GLN A 205 -12.84 1.93 18.98
CA GLN A 205 -11.53 2.58 19.02
C GLN A 205 -11.34 3.43 17.76
N LEU A 206 -10.80 4.65 17.93
CA LEU A 206 -10.45 5.51 16.82
C LEU A 206 -9.21 4.94 16.14
N VAL A 207 -9.28 4.73 14.83
CA VAL A 207 -8.19 4.12 14.06
C VAL A 207 -7.38 5.19 13.34
N CYS A 208 -8.07 6.11 12.67
CA CYS A 208 -7.50 7.29 12.03
C CYS A 208 -8.60 8.31 11.69
N SER A 209 -8.20 9.51 11.27
CA SER A 209 -9.09 10.53 10.72
C SER A 209 -8.69 10.79 9.26
N VAL A 210 -9.62 10.56 8.33
CA VAL A 210 -9.40 10.81 6.90
C VAL A 210 -9.83 12.22 6.55
N ASN A 211 -9.00 12.95 5.82
CA ASN A 211 -9.21 14.36 5.53
C ASN A 211 -9.28 14.61 4.02
N ALA A 212 -9.97 15.68 3.62
CA ALA A 212 -10.00 16.19 2.26
C ALA A 212 -10.13 17.72 2.27
N ASN A 213 -9.37 18.39 1.42
CA ASN A 213 -9.60 19.80 1.13
C ASN A 213 -10.63 19.91 0.01
N LEU A 214 -11.86 20.22 0.38
CA LEU A 214 -13.01 20.34 -0.53
C LEU A 214 -13.39 21.81 -0.78
N GLY A 215 -12.47 22.75 -0.50
CA GLY A 215 -12.72 24.19 -0.66
C GLY A 215 -13.14 24.60 -2.07
N HIS A 216 -12.72 23.83 -3.09
CA HIS A 216 -13.04 24.05 -4.50
C HIS A 216 -14.51 23.74 -4.83
N LEU A 217 -15.19 22.97 -3.99
CA LEU A 217 -16.62 22.66 -4.13
C LEU A 217 -17.53 23.75 -3.54
N LYS A 218 -16.96 24.80 -2.95
CA LYS A 218 -17.71 25.92 -2.39
C LYS A 218 -18.55 26.59 -3.50
N GLY A 219 -19.86 26.69 -3.29
CA GLY A 219 -20.79 27.21 -4.30
C GLY A 219 -21.16 26.22 -5.40
N ALA A 220 -20.46 25.09 -5.52
CA ALA A 220 -20.73 24.02 -6.49
C ALA A 220 -21.52 22.82 -5.90
N LEU A 221 -21.85 22.87 -4.60
CA LEU A 221 -22.68 21.86 -3.96
C LEU A 221 -24.07 21.79 -4.61
N GLN A 222 -24.63 20.59 -4.68
CA GLN A 222 -25.95 20.39 -5.25
C GLN A 222 -27.01 21.04 -4.35
N ALA A 223 -27.83 21.92 -4.93
CA ALA A 223 -28.95 22.55 -4.24
C ALA A 223 -30.19 21.67 -4.31
N HIS A 224 -30.92 21.60 -3.20
CA HIS A 224 -32.13 20.82 -3.05
C HIS A 224 -33.20 21.63 -2.31
N ILE A 225 -34.44 21.18 -2.41
CA ILE A 225 -35.57 21.68 -1.63
C ILE A 225 -36.03 20.54 -0.73
N SER A 226 -36.11 20.78 0.56
CA SER A 226 -36.55 19.78 1.52
C SER A 226 -38.06 19.57 1.48
N PRO A 227 -38.60 18.49 2.08
CA PRO A 227 -40.05 18.26 2.14
C PRO A 227 -40.83 19.41 2.79
N LYS A 228 -40.17 20.26 3.60
CA LYS A 228 -40.76 21.44 4.25
C LYS A 228 -40.57 22.73 3.44
N GLY A 229 -40.07 22.64 2.20
CA GLY A 229 -39.82 23.79 1.33
C GLY A 229 -38.51 24.54 1.62
N ALA A 230 -37.70 24.10 2.58
CA ALA A 230 -36.44 24.76 2.91
C ALA A 230 -35.35 24.38 1.90
N ARG A 231 -34.61 25.38 1.39
CA ARG A 231 -33.46 25.14 0.54
C ARG A 231 -32.28 24.63 1.35
N TYR A 232 -31.59 23.62 0.84
CA TYR A 232 -30.36 23.08 1.42
C TYR A 232 -29.39 22.61 0.35
N TRP A 233 -28.16 22.34 0.76
CA TRP A 233 -27.09 21.84 -0.10
C TRP A 233 -26.56 20.53 0.42
N SER A 234 -26.17 19.62 -0.46
CA SER A 234 -25.56 18.35 -0.08
C SER A 234 -24.18 18.17 -0.69
N LEU A 235 -23.30 17.54 0.09
CA LEU A 235 -22.00 17.03 -0.35
C LEU A 235 -22.06 15.51 -0.25
N SER A 236 -21.97 14.83 -1.39
CA SER A 236 -21.85 13.36 -1.45
C SER A 236 -20.39 12.94 -1.51
N PHE A 237 -20.05 11.89 -0.77
CA PHE A 237 -18.71 11.33 -0.73
C PHE A 237 -18.76 9.84 -0.36
N ASN A 238 -17.74 9.08 -0.71
CA ASN A 238 -17.52 7.72 -0.26
C ASN A 238 -16.43 7.70 0.82
N VAL A 239 -16.64 6.91 1.87
CA VAL A 239 -15.54 6.44 2.71
C VAL A 239 -15.00 5.17 2.09
N CYS A 240 -13.70 5.17 1.82
CA CYS A 240 -12.99 4.09 1.17
C CYS A 240 -12.00 3.48 2.15
N ILE A 241 -12.03 2.14 2.29
CA ILE A 241 -11.07 1.39 3.09
C ILE A 241 -10.46 0.29 2.23
N HIS A 242 -9.13 0.24 2.20
CA HIS A 242 -8.33 -0.68 1.41
C HIS A 242 -7.33 -1.39 2.31
N PHE A 243 -7.44 -2.70 2.45
CA PHE A 243 -6.53 -3.48 3.32
C PHE A 243 -5.22 -3.84 2.62
N GLY A 244 -5.07 -3.55 1.32
CA GLY A 244 -3.82 -3.66 0.59
C GLY A 244 -3.07 -4.99 0.75
N ARG A 245 -1.87 -5.05 0.15
CA ARG A 245 -0.95 -6.17 0.39
C ARG A 245 -0.03 -5.90 1.57
N THR A 246 0.38 -4.66 1.74
CA THR A 246 1.37 -4.23 2.74
C THR A 246 0.74 -3.42 3.86
N GLU A 247 -0.19 -2.53 3.54
CA GLU A 247 -0.71 -1.52 4.47
C GLU A 247 -2.22 -1.37 4.36
N TYR A 248 -2.84 -1.04 5.49
CA TYR A 248 -4.25 -0.74 5.59
C TYR A 248 -4.44 0.76 5.45
N ARG A 249 -5.23 1.20 4.47
CA ARG A 249 -5.42 2.60 4.14
C ARG A 249 -6.89 2.96 4.11
N ALA A 250 -7.20 4.17 4.55
CA ALA A 250 -8.51 4.77 4.39
C ALA A 250 -8.39 6.15 3.74
N TYR A 251 -9.40 6.55 2.96
CA TYR A 251 -9.49 7.86 2.32
C TYR A 251 -10.93 8.21 1.98
N LEU A 252 -11.15 9.49 1.66
CA LEU A 252 -12.40 9.99 1.13
C LEU A 252 -12.33 10.05 -0.39
N GLU A 253 -13.45 9.76 -1.06
CA GLU A 253 -13.61 9.85 -2.51
C GLU A 253 -14.87 10.68 -2.81
N TRP A 254 -14.80 11.60 -3.76
CA TRP A 254 -15.95 12.44 -4.17
C TRP A 254 -15.89 12.72 -5.67
N VAL A 255 -16.98 13.26 -6.22
CA VAL A 255 -17.03 13.68 -7.62
C VAL A 255 -16.98 15.19 -7.70
N GLU A 256 -16.07 15.71 -8.52
CA GLU A 256 -15.92 17.13 -8.82
C GLU A 256 -15.93 17.30 -10.34
N ASN A 257 -16.90 18.05 -10.87
CA ASN A 257 -17.06 18.26 -12.31
C ASN A 257 -17.09 16.96 -13.14
N GLY A 258 -17.75 15.92 -12.61
CA GLY A 258 -17.84 14.60 -13.24
C GLY A 258 -16.60 13.72 -13.11
N VAL A 259 -15.54 14.21 -12.44
CA VAL A 259 -14.29 13.46 -12.23
C VAL A 259 -14.22 13.00 -10.78
N THR A 260 -13.93 11.71 -10.58
CA THR A 260 -13.66 11.16 -9.25
C THR A 260 -12.34 11.69 -8.70
N ARG A 261 -12.39 12.25 -7.50
CA ARG A 261 -11.25 12.77 -6.74
C ARG A 261 -11.12 11.99 -5.43
N THR A 262 -9.90 11.94 -4.90
CA THR A 262 -9.61 11.29 -3.62
C THR A 262 -8.83 12.22 -2.70
N GLY A 263 -9.08 12.10 -1.40
CA GLY A 263 -8.29 12.76 -0.36
C GLY A 263 -6.99 12.00 -0.09
N PRO A 264 -6.06 12.59 0.67
CA PRO A 264 -4.86 11.89 1.13
C PRO A 264 -5.21 10.62 1.89
N ALA A 265 -4.59 9.50 1.51
CA ALA A 265 -4.74 8.23 2.21
C ALA A 265 -4.07 8.27 3.58
N GLN A 266 -4.76 7.71 4.57
CA GLN A 266 -4.29 7.58 5.95
C GLN A 266 -4.09 6.12 6.30
N LEU A 267 -3.00 5.82 6.99
CA LEU A 267 -2.75 4.48 7.52
C LEU A 267 -3.75 4.18 8.65
N LEU A 268 -4.28 2.97 8.65
CA LEU A 268 -5.07 2.47 9.76
C LEU A 268 -4.10 1.92 10.81
N SER A 269 -4.12 2.50 12.01
CA SER A 269 -3.29 2.05 13.12
C SER A 269 -3.66 0.60 13.47
N THR A 270 -2.79 -0.36 13.15
CA THR A 270 -3.00 -1.79 13.41
C THR A 270 -2.50 -2.23 14.78
N SER A 271 -2.29 -1.31 15.72
CA SER A 271 -2.06 -1.68 17.12
C SER A 271 -3.31 -2.39 17.62
N GLY A 272 -3.33 -3.72 17.50
CA GLY A 272 -4.29 -4.56 18.21
C GLY A 272 -4.16 -4.31 19.71
N PRO A 273 -5.18 -4.68 20.50
CA PRO A 273 -5.05 -4.65 21.94
C PRO A 273 -3.82 -5.49 22.33
N ALA A 274 -2.91 -4.87 23.08
CA ALA A 274 -1.84 -5.55 23.79
C ALA A 274 -2.42 -6.56 24.79
#